data_AF-A0AAW5TIU8-F1
#
_entry.id   AF-A0AAW5TIU8-F1
#
_cell.length_a   1.000
_cell.length_b   1.000
_cell.length_c   1.000
_cell.angle_alpha   90.00
_cell.angle_beta   90.00
_cell.angle_gamma   90.00
#
_symmetry.space_group_name_H-M   'P 1'
#
loop_
_entity.id
_entity.type
_entity.pdbx_description
1 polymer ?
#
loop_
_entity_poly.entity_id
_entity_poly.type
_entity_poly.pdbx_seq_one_letter_code
_entity_poly.pdbx_strand_id
1 'polypeptide(L)'
;GLGFRFSGESVFPWQFEQDPALLPLRGAANELAFRTSWHDLYRPDVLGGNQVPVAAWIFREDMYVPADLSLETAGRIRGLTALVSNDYQHDALGRDPHTVIDALLEAVH
;
A
#
# COMPACT_ATOMS: atom_id res chain seq x y z
N GLY A 1 27.06 9.60 -4.76
CA GLY A 1 25.89 10.43 -5.05
C GLY A 1 25.69 11.42 -3.92
N LEU A 2 25.11 12.60 -4.19
CA LEU A 2 24.93 13.75 -3.27
C LEU A 2 23.99 13.49 -2.07
N GLY A 3 23.90 12.27 -1.54
CA GLY A 3 23.04 11.96 -0.38
C GLY A 3 21.54 12.04 -0.65
N PHE A 4 21.10 12.19 -1.92
CA PHE A 4 19.69 12.18 -2.29
C PHE A 4 19.09 10.80 -1.99
N ARG A 5 18.13 10.73 -1.07
CA ARG A 5 17.42 9.50 -0.70
C ARG A 5 16.07 9.47 -1.41
N PHE A 6 15.84 8.45 -2.23
CA PHE A 6 14.52 8.16 -2.76
C PHE A 6 13.77 7.33 -1.73
N SER A 7 12.73 7.90 -1.12
CA SER A 7 11.85 7.22 -0.15
C SER A 7 10.51 6.78 -0.75
N GLY A 8 10.31 6.98 -2.06
CA GLY A 8 8.99 6.89 -2.66
C GLY A 8 8.03 7.88 -1.99
N GLU A 9 6.87 7.39 -1.54
CA GLU A 9 5.86 8.17 -0.82
C GLU A 9 6.10 8.20 0.70
N SER A 10 7.14 7.51 1.19
CA SER A 10 7.43 7.50 2.62
C SER A 10 7.96 8.85 3.09
N VAL A 11 7.28 9.41 4.10
CA VAL A 11 7.67 10.64 4.78
C VAL A 11 8.29 10.29 6.14
N PHE A 12 9.50 10.77 6.37
CA PHE A 12 10.30 10.51 7.56
C PHE A 12 10.48 11.78 8.41
N PRO A 13 10.63 11.64 9.74
CA PRO A 13 10.74 12.80 10.63
C PRO A 13 11.94 13.69 10.32
N TRP A 14 13.06 13.12 9.84
CA TRP A 14 14.25 13.91 9.46
C TRP A 14 14.01 14.87 8.28
N GLN A 15 12.99 14.63 7.43
CA GLN A 15 12.67 15.55 6.34
C GLN A 15 12.18 16.90 6.86
N PHE A 16 11.55 16.93 8.04
CA PHE A 16 11.08 18.16 8.69
C PHE A 16 12.21 18.99 9.31
N GLU A 17 13.42 18.44 9.38
CA GLU A 17 14.64 19.15 9.82
C GLU A 17 15.38 19.78 8.63
N GLN A 18 15.07 19.35 7.41
CA GLN A 18 15.79 19.72 6.19
C GLN A 18 15.06 20.79 5.37
N ASP A 19 13.73 20.85 5.45
CA ASP A 19 12.92 21.87 4.78
C ASP A 19 12.49 22.97 5.77
N PRO A 20 12.95 24.22 5.60
CA PRO A 20 12.54 25.35 6.44
C PRO A 20 11.03 25.56 6.53
N ALA A 21 10.28 25.23 5.48
CA ALA A 21 8.81 25.35 5.47
C ALA A 21 8.14 24.29 6.37
N LEU A 22 8.80 23.17 6.61
CA LEU A 22 8.29 22.06 7.42
C LEU A 22 8.73 22.12 8.89
N LEU A 23 9.76 22.90 9.23
CA LEU A 23 10.27 23.06 10.60
C LEU A 23 9.16 23.30 11.67
N PRO A 24 8.13 24.14 11.43
CA PRO A 24 7.06 24.35 12.41
C PRO A 24 6.28 23.08 12.77
N LEU A 25 6.27 22.07 11.88
CA LEU A 25 5.55 20.81 12.05
C LEU A 25 6.43 19.68 12.62
N ARG A 26 7.74 19.93 12.84
CA ARG A 26 8.70 18.91 13.31
C ARG A 26 8.24 18.18 14.57
N GLY A 27 7.63 18.87 15.52
CA GLY A 27 7.11 18.27 16.75
C GLY A 27 6.04 17.21 16.44
N ALA A 28 5.03 17.57 15.65
CA ALA A 28 3.97 16.66 15.24
C ALA A 28 4.49 15.48 14.40
N ALA A 29 5.45 15.73 13.50
CA ALA A 29 6.08 14.68 12.70
C ALA A 29 6.80 13.63 13.57
N ASN A 30 7.50 14.07 14.62
CA ASN A 30 8.16 13.15 15.57
C ASN A 30 7.15 12.34 16.38
N GLU A 31 6.10 12.97 16.89
CA GLU A 31 5.04 12.27 17.64
C GLU A 31 4.39 11.18 16.77
N LEU A 32 4.11 11.47 15.49
CA LEU A 32 3.55 10.48 14.57
C LEU A 32 4.54 9.37 14.23
N ALA A 33 5.79 9.71 13.91
CA ALA A 33 6.80 8.75 13.48
C ALA A 33 7.17 7.73 14.57
N PHE A 34 7.16 8.13 15.84
CA PHE A 34 7.55 7.27 16.97
C PHE A 34 6.37 6.71 17.76
N ARG A 35 5.14 6.97 17.33
CA ARG A 35 3.96 6.34 17.92
C ARG A 35 3.95 4.85 17.62
N THR A 36 4.12 4.04 18.66
CA THR A 36 4.06 2.58 18.57
C THR A 36 2.68 2.01 18.91
N SER A 37 1.79 2.82 19.50
CA SER A 37 0.45 2.42 19.89
C SER A 37 -0.59 2.93 18.89
N TRP A 38 -1.00 2.03 18.01
CA TRP A 38 -2.15 2.18 17.13
C TRP A 38 -3.20 1.16 17.53
N HIS A 39 -4.47 1.51 17.38
CA HIS A 39 -5.50 0.48 17.43
C HIS A 39 -5.33 -0.42 16.21
N ASP A 40 -5.71 -1.70 16.32
CA ASP A 40 -5.72 -2.55 15.14
C ASP A 40 -6.67 -1.94 14.10
N LEU A 41 -6.18 -1.79 12.87
CA LEU A 41 -6.98 -1.28 11.77
C LEU A 41 -7.92 -2.36 11.22
N TYR A 42 -7.48 -3.61 11.30
CA TYR A 42 -8.19 -4.76 10.74
C TYR A 42 -8.35 -5.88 11.78
N ARG A 43 -9.40 -6.69 11.60
CA ARG A 43 -9.64 -7.91 12.39
C ARG A 43 -9.39 -9.12 11.49
N PRO A 44 -8.23 -9.80 11.59
CA PRO A 44 -7.88 -10.90 10.69
C PRO A 44 -8.90 -12.04 10.69
N ASP A 45 -9.45 -12.40 11.87
CA ASP A 45 -10.45 -13.47 11.98
C ASP A 45 -11.74 -13.12 11.23
N VAL A 46 -12.13 -11.84 11.21
CA VAL A 46 -13.30 -11.37 10.47
C VAL A 46 -13.03 -11.42 8.96
N LEU A 47 -11.85 -10.97 8.52
CA LEU A 47 -11.46 -11.01 7.11
C LEU A 47 -11.30 -12.45 6.59
N GLY A 48 -10.79 -13.37 7.41
CA GLY A 48 -10.72 -14.79 7.11
C GLY A 48 -12.09 -15.48 7.07
N GLY A 49 -13.11 -14.88 7.69
CA GLY A 49 -14.50 -15.32 7.63
C GLY A 49 -15.31 -14.75 6.45
N ASN A 50 -14.71 -13.94 5.57
CA ASN A 50 -15.40 -13.28 4.47
C ASN A 50 -16.11 -14.28 3.54
N GLN A 51 -17.33 -13.92 3.12
CA GLN A 51 -18.18 -14.73 2.24
C GLN A 51 -18.47 -14.05 0.89
N VAL A 52 -18.07 -12.79 0.73
CA VAL A 52 -18.25 -12.02 -0.50
C VAL A 52 -17.03 -12.26 -1.39
N PRO A 53 -17.18 -12.57 -2.69
CA PRO A 53 -16.04 -12.61 -3.61
C PRO A 53 -15.26 -11.29 -3.62
N VAL A 54 -13.93 -11.36 -3.61
CA VAL A 54 -13.04 -10.20 -3.63
C VAL A 54 -11.99 -10.44 -4.71
N ALA A 55 -11.61 -9.40 -5.45
CA ALA A 55 -10.44 -9.43 -6.31
C ALA A 55 -9.51 -8.26 -5.94
N ALA A 56 -8.21 -8.49 -6.06
CA ALA A 56 -7.21 -7.47 -5.80
C ALA A 56 -6.05 -7.61 -6.79
N TRP A 57 -5.58 -6.47 -7.31
CA TRP A 57 -4.33 -6.40 -8.06
C TRP A 57 -3.13 -6.38 -7.11
N ILE A 58 -2.09 -7.10 -7.49
CA ILE A 58 -0.77 -7.08 -6.86
C ILE A 58 0.26 -6.91 -7.96
N PHE A 59 1.04 -5.85 -7.86
CA PHE A 59 2.07 -5.51 -8.85
C PHE A 59 3.43 -5.88 -8.27
N ARG A 60 4.18 -6.79 -8.92
CA ARG A 60 5.45 -7.29 -8.36
C ARG A 60 6.51 -6.22 -8.24
N GLU A 61 6.56 -5.33 -9.22
CA GLU A 61 7.57 -4.27 -9.34
C GLU A 61 7.06 -2.92 -8.80
N ASP A 62 6.04 -2.93 -7.92
CA ASP A 62 5.55 -1.72 -7.25
C ASP A 62 6.56 -1.25 -6.19
N MET A 63 7.08 -0.03 -6.37
CA MET A 63 8.04 0.58 -5.46
C MET A 63 7.46 1.00 -4.09
N TYR A 64 6.13 1.08 -3.97
CA TYR A 64 5.44 1.55 -2.78
C TYR A 64 4.86 0.41 -1.95
N VAL A 65 4.36 -0.65 -2.60
CA VAL A 65 3.67 -1.76 -1.92
C VAL A 65 4.36 -3.10 -2.22
N PRO A 66 5.13 -3.67 -1.28
CA PRO A 66 5.82 -4.94 -1.49
C PRO A 66 4.85 -6.10 -1.79
N ALA A 67 5.06 -6.79 -2.91
CA ALA A 67 4.18 -7.85 -3.36
C ALA A 67 4.08 -9.02 -2.38
N ASP A 68 5.17 -9.39 -1.70
CA ASP A 68 5.16 -10.50 -0.74
C ASP A 68 4.23 -10.25 0.44
N LEU A 69 4.20 -9.02 0.96
CA LEU A 69 3.28 -8.63 2.05
C LEU A 69 1.82 -8.60 1.57
N SER A 70 1.59 -8.14 0.34
CA SER A 70 0.27 -8.17 -0.30
C SER A 70 -0.22 -9.60 -0.50
N LEU A 71 0.65 -10.51 -0.96
CA LEU A 71 0.33 -11.93 -1.16
C LEU A 71 0.07 -12.65 0.17
N GLU A 72 0.84 -12.35 1.21
CA GLU A 72 0.58 -12.84 2.58
C GLU A 72 -0.81 -12.42 3.06
N THR A 73 -1.17 -11.15 2.85
CA THR A 73 -2.48 -10.62 3.21
C THR A 73 -3.60 -11.26 2.39
N ALA A 74 -3.42 -11.38 1.08
CA ALA A 74 -4.34 -12.04 0.16
C ALA A 74 -4.67 -13.47 0.60
N GLY A 75 -3.65 -14.25 0.99
CA GLY A 75 -3.82 -15.61 1.49
C GLY A 75 -4.58 -15.74 2.81
N ARG A 76 -4.76 -14.63 3.56
CA ARG A 76 -5.52 -14.60 4.82
C ARG A 76 -6.97 -14.16 4.65
N ILE A 77 -7.35 -13.60 3.50
CA ILE A 77 -8.71 -13.11 3.24
C ILE A 77 -9.46 -14.19 2.45
N ARG A 78 -10.51 -14.76 3.05
CA ARG A 78 -11.31 -15.77 2.36
C ARG A 78 -12.05 -15.15 1.18
N GLY A 79 -12.05 -15.86 0.05
CA GLY A 79 -12.74 -15.43 -1.17
C GLY A 79 -12.00 -14.36 -1.97
N LEU A 80 -10.75 -14.04 -1.62
CA LEU A 80 -9.92 -13.11 -2.38
C LEU A 80 -9.16 -13.82 -3.51
N THR A 81 -9.35 -13.33 -4.73
CA THR A 81 -8.60 -13.67 -5.93
C THR A 81 -7.52 -12.61 -6.18
N ALA A 82 -6.26 -13.00 -6.10
CA ALA A 82 -5.14 -12.11 -6.37
C ALA A 82 -4.77 -12.15 -7.86
N LEU A 83 -4.89 -11.01 -8.53
CA LEU A 83 -4.39 -10.80 -9.90
C LEU A 83 -2.97 -10.23 -9.80
N VAL A 84 -1.98 -10.97 -10.29
CA VAL A 84 -0.57 -10.58 -10.16
C VAL A 84 -0.01 -10.15 -11.50
N SER A 85 0.56 -8.95 -11.58
CA SER A 85 1.18 -8.44 -12.80
C SER A 85 2.62 -7.97 -12.59
N ASN A 86 3.43 -8.14 -13.63
CA ASN A 86 4.79 -7.57 -13.75
C ASN A 86 4.80 -6.34 -14.67
N ASP A 87 3.70 -6.09 -15.38
CA ASP A 87 3.62 -5.10 -16.47
C ASP A 87 3.09 -3.73 -15.97
N TYR A 88 2.60 -3.70 -14.74
CA TYR A 88 2.03 -2.52 -14.11
C TYR A 88 2.76 -2.18 -12.81
N GLN A 89 2.67 -0.92 -12.41
CA GLN A 89 3.12 -0.40 -11.11
C GLN A 89 1.94 0.25 -10.38
N HIS A 90 2.21 0.99 -9.31
CA HIS A 90 1.22 1.64 -8.45
C HIS A 90 0.17 2.48 -9.20
N ASP A 91 0.55 3.08 -10.33
CA ASP A 91 -0.30 3.94 -11.14
C ASP A 91 -1.17 3.20 -12.17
N ALA A 92 -1.24 1.85 -12.10
CA ALA A 92 -1.93 1.00 -13.07
C ALA A 92 -3.33 1.50 -13.43
N LEU A 93 -4.13 1.86 -12.42
CA LEU A 93 -5.50 2.33 -12.61
C LEU A 93 -5.57 3.64 -13.40
N GLY A 94 -4.61 4.54 -13.20
CA GLY A 94 -4.52 5.79 -13.95
C GLY A 94 -3.98 5.58 -15.37
N ARG A 95 -3.09 4.60 -15.55
CA ARG A 95 -2.46 4.27 -16.83
C ARG A 95 -3.38 3.51 -17.78
N ASP A 96 -4.12 2.52 -17.26
CA ASP A 96 -4.96 1.62 -18.05
C ASP A 96 -6.22 1.21 -17.29
N PRO A 97 -7.17 2.14 -17.09
CA PRO A 97 -8.33 1.93 -16.22
C PRO A 97 -9.24 0.80 -16.71
N HIS A 98 -9.42 0.66 -18.02
CA HIS A 98 -10.32 -0.36 -18.58
C HIS A 98 -9.81 -1.76 -18.32
N THR A 99 -8.56 -2.06 -18.69
CA THR A 99 -7.97 -3.38 -18.44
C THR A 99 -7.93 -3.72 -16.95
N VAL A 100 -7.56 -2.75 -16.11
CA VAL A 100 -7.45 -2.95 -14.66
C VAL A 100 -8.81 -3.24 -14.03
N ILE A 101 -9.85 -2.47 -14.38
CA ILE A 101 -11.20 -2.62 -13.82
C ILE A 101 -11.88 -3.88 -14.36
N ASP A 102 -11.83 -4.13 -15.67
CA ASP A 102 -12.53 -5.26 -16.29
C ASP A 102 -12.01 -6.59 -15.74
N ALA A 103 -10.68 -6.71 -15.55
CA ALA A 103 -10.09 -7.91 -14.94
C ALA A 103 -10.52 -8.12 -13.49
N LEU A 104 -10.68 -7.04 -12.70
CA LEU A 104 -11.20 -7.15 -11.33
C LEU A 104 -12.65 -7.61 -11.31
N LEU A 105 -13.48 -7.09 -12.22
CA LEU A 105 -14.89 -7.48 -12.34
C LEU A 105 -15.03 -8.94 -12.79
N GLU A 106 -14.23 -9.37 -13.77
CA GLU A 106 -14.18 -10.77 -14.20
C GLU A 106 -13.74 -11.70 -13.06
N ALA A 107 -12.78 -11.29 -12.23
CA ALA A 107 -12.26 -12.11 -11.13
C ALA A 107 -13.22 -12.28 -9.93
N VAL A 108 -14.29 -11.48 -9.85
CA VAL A 108 -15.32 -11.59 -8.79
C VAL A 108 -16.65 -12.17 -9.28
N HIS A 109 -16.76 -12.46 -10.58
CA HIS A 109 -17.94 -13.07 -11.22
C HIS A 109 -17.73 -14.58 -11.41
#